data_AF-I4B4R2-F1
#
_entry.id   AF-I4B4R2-F1
#
_cell.length_a   1.000
_cell.length_b   1.000
_cell.length_c   1.000
_cell.angle_alpha   90.00
_cell.angle_beta   90.00
_cell.angle_gamma   90.00
#
_symmetry.space_group_name_H-M   'P 1'
#
loop_
_entity.id
_entity.type
_entity.pdbx_description
1 polymer ?
#
loop_
_entity_poly.entity_id
_entity_poly.type
_entity_poly.pdbx_seq_one_letter_code
_entity_poly.pdbx_strand_id
1 'polypeptide(L)'
;MQMDETSEYEPLTLTQYGIQLRRMTEADKEMVRVGRNKEFVRNNHVYREIISIEQHETWFREVSSPLHYILIIHYHDRDVGIVIVKDFLPDRMVPRCGAFIWDEDYIGTKVPILSILIALDFFFYNVGISGTESVVLKSNSAAIKMNQFFGFEFTERDSESYNITMDKKTYMANRDRLRAFACRAAKKREEQELKIGGTKSALNLPVINSLLPG
;
A
#
# COMPACT_ATOMS: atom_id res chain seq x y z
N MET A 1 -33.52 -22.18 -14.61
CA MET A 1 -32.11 -22.12 -14.17
C MET A 1 -32.00 -20.87 -13.32
N GLN A 2 -32.03 -21.04 -12.01
CA GLN A 2 -31.97 -19.93 -11.05
C GLN A 2 -30.67 -19.15 -11.28
N MET A 3 -30.81 -17.84 -11.44
CA MET A 3 -29.69 -16.91 -11.31
C MET A 3 -29.27 -16.96 -9.85
N ASP A 4 -28.05 -17.45 -9.61
CA ASP A 4 -27.44 -17.48 -8.30
C ASP A 4 -27.34 -16.04 -7.76
N GLU A 5 -27.72 -15.89 -6.49
CA GLU A 5 -27.65 -14.64 -5.75
C GLU A 5 -26.23 -14.09 -5.82
N THR A 6 -26.11 -12.79 -6.16
CA THR A 6 -24.84 -12.07 -6.21
C THR A 6 -24.06 -12.26 -4.91
N SER A 7 -22.97 -13.02 -4.92
CA SER A 7 -22.04 -13.00 -3.79
C SER A 7 -21.53 -11.56 -3.62
N GLU A 8 -21.68 -11.03 -2.41
CA GLU A 8 -21.25 -9.67 -2.10
C GLU A 8 -19.72 -9.58 -2.28
N TYR A 9 -19.24 -8.55 -2.97
CA TYR A 9 -17.80 -8.38 -3.20
C TYR A 9 -17.11 -8.03 -1.88
N GLU A 10 -16.20 -8.90 -1.43
CA GLU A 10 -15.34 -8.64 -0.28
C GLU A 10 -13.96 -8.20 -0.79
N PRO A 11 -13.49 -6.99 -0.43
CA PRO A 11 -12.20 -6.51 -0.89
C PRO A 11 -11.05 -7.37 -0.34
N LEU A 12 -9.94 -7.42 -1.10
CA LEU A 12 -8.70 -8.05 -0.65
C LEU A 12 -8.30 -7.49 0.73
N THR A 13 -8.05 -8.38 1.68
CA THR A 13 -7.46 -8.04 2.98
C THR A 13 -6.15 -8.78 3.20
N LEU A 14 -5.17 -8.08 3.77
CA LEU A 14 -3.89 -8.62 4.22
C LEU A 14 -3.74 -8.27 5.71
N THR A 15 -3.80 -9.28 6.57
CA THR A 15 -3.70 -9.07 8.02
C THR A 15 -2.43 -9.69 8.56
N GLN A 16 -1.57 -8.88 9.18
CA GLN A 16 -0.32 -9.30 9.80
C GLN A 16 0.18 -8.22 10.78
N TYR A 17 0.97 -8.61 11.77
CA TYR A 17 1.58 -7.76 12.81
C TYR A 17 0.58 -6.86 13.56
N GLY A 18 -0.67 -7.30 13.66
CA GLY A 18 -1.78 -6.55 14.27
C GLY A 18 -2.33 -5.42 13.39
N ILE A 19 -1.95 -5.36 12.11
CA ILE A 19 -2.45 -4.41 11.10
C ILE A 19 -3.24 -5.17 10.06
N GLN A 20 -4.35 -4.57 9.61
CA GLN A 20 -5.05 -5.01 8.41
C GLN A 20 -4.84 -3.96 7.31
N LEU A 21 -4.43 -4.44 6.13
CA LEU A 21 -4.54 -3.69 4.89
C LEU A 21 -5.77 -4.18 4.15
N ARG A 22 -6.68 -3.28 3.78
CA ARG A 22 -7.90 -3.62 3.04
C ARG A 22 -7.96 -2.82 1.76
N ARG A 23 -8.25 -3.44 0.63
CA ARG A 23 -8.43 -2.69 -0.61
C ARG A 23 -9.58 -1.69 -0.49
N MET A 24 -9.28 -0.46 -0.89
CA MET A 24 -10.21 0.67 -0.90
C MET A 24 -11.44 0.34 -1.75
N THR A 25 -12.60 0.72 -1.23
CA THR A 25 -13.91 0.62 -1.87
C THR A 25 -14.52 2.00 -2.07
N GLU A 26 -15.67 2.06 -2.72
CA GLU A 26 -16.45 3.29 -2.91
C GLU A 26 -16.75 3.99 -1.57
N ALA A 27 -17.02 3.22 -0.50
CA ALA A 27 -17.34 3.77 0.81
C ALA A 27 -16.15 4.48 1.48
N ASP A 28 -14.92 4.18 1.06
CA ASP A 28 -13.69 4.70 1.67
C ASP A 28 -13.18 5.97 1.00
N LYS A 29 -13.56 6.23 -0.26
CA LYS A 29 -12.91 7.24 -1.11
C LYS A 29 -12.96 8.64 -0.51
N GLU A 30 -14.07 9.03 0.11
CA GLU A 30 -14.20 10.38 0.67
C GLU A 30 -13.26 10.57 1.88
N MET A 31 -13.13 9.55 2.73
CA MET A 31 -12.16 9.57 3.82
C MET A 31 -10.73 9.69 3.28
N VAL A 32 -10.39 8.96 2.21
CA VAL A 32 -9.07 9.03 1.57
C VAL A 32 -8.82 10.43 1.00
N ARG A 33 -9.81 11.05 0.35
CA ARG A 33 -9.72 12.44 -0.15
C ARG A 33 -9.46 13.43 0.96
N VAL A 34 -10.25 13.38 2.03
CA VAL A 34 -10.12 14.25 3.21
C VAL A 34 -8.74 14.07 3.85
N GLY A 35 -8.32 12.81 4.04
CA GLY A 35 -6.99 12.50 4.56
C GLY A 35 -5.86 13.02 3.68
N ARG A 36 -5.99 12.86 2.35
CA ARG A 36 -5.00 13.34 1.37
C ARG A 36 -4.89 14.86 1.29
N ASN A 37 -5.98 15.57 1.62
CA ASN A 37 -6.05 17.03 1.64
C ASN A 37 -5.55 17.68 2.94
N LYS A 38 -5.32 16.90 4.00
CA LYS A 38 -4.69 17.43 5.22
C LYS A 38 -3.35 18.10 4.87
N GLU A 39 -3.09 19.25 5.48
CA GLU A 39 -1.95 20.09 5.12
C GLU A 39 -0.61 19.37 5.26
N PHE A 40 -0.38 18.69 6.37
CA PHE A 40 0.85 17.93 6.59
C PHE A 40 0.99 16.72 5.66
N VAL A 41 -0.11 16.20 5.11
CA VAL A 41 -0.07 15.13 4.09
C VAL A 41 0.29 15.71 2.73
N ARG A 42 -0.45 16.73 2.27
CA ARG A 42 -0.24 17.31 0.93
C ARG A 42 1.12 17.98 0.77
N ASN A 43 1.66 18.61 1.82
CA ASN A 43 2.98 19.24 1.79
C ASN A 43 4.13 18.23 1.60
N ASN A 44 3.86 16.94 1.84
CA ASN A 44 4.80 15.84 1.66
C ASN A 44 4.65 15.10 0.32
N HIS A 45 3.80 15.60 -0.59
CA HIS A 45 3.57 15.03 -1.91
C HIS A 45 3.98 15.99 -3.04
N VAL A 46 4.22 15.42 -4.23
CA VAL A 46 4.49 16.20 -5.46
C VAL A 46 3.28 17.06 -5.83
N TYR A 47 2.07 16.49 -5.80
CA TYR A 47 0.83 17.25 -5.97
C TYR A 47 0.37 17.83 -4.62
N ARG A 48 0.39 19.16 -4.48
CA ARG A 48 0.18 19.87 -3.20
C ARG A 48 -1.15 20.63 -3.12
N GLU A 49 -1.89 20.73 -4.22
CA GLU A 49 -3.19 21.39 -4.26
C GLU A 49 -4.27 20.60 -3.51
N ILE A 50 -5.37 21.28 -3.19
CA ILE A 50 -6.55 20.65 -2.60
C ILE A 50 -7.28 19.89 -3.69
N ILE A 51 -7.51 18.59 -3.45
CA ILE A 51 -8.23 17.70 -4.34
C ILE A 51 -9.73 17.89 -4.15
N SER A 52 -10.41 18.36 -5.20
CA SER A 52 -11.87 18.47 -5.24
C SER A 52 -12.55 17.10 -5.23
N ILE A 53 -13.84 17.07 -4.97
CA ILE A 53 -14.63 15.82 -5.03
C ILE A 53 -14.54 15.24 -6.44
N GLU A 54 -14.74 16.06 -7.47
CA GLU A 54 -14.74 15.65 -8.89
C GLU A 54 -13.38 15.12 -9.35
N GLN A 55 -12.29 15.74 -8.89
CA GLN A 55 -10.93 15.26 -9.14
C GLN A 55 -10.71 13.88 -8.49
N HIS A 56 -11.18 13.71 -7.26
CA HIS A 56 -11.04 12.44 -6.56
C HIS A 56 -11.92 11.34 -7.14
N GLU A 57 -13.13 11.66 -7.60
CA GLU A 57 -14.00 10.74 -8.32
C GLU A 57 -13.35 10.24 -9.60
N THR A 58 -12.69 11.13 -10.34
CA THR A 58 -11.95 10.77 -11.55
C THR A 58 -10.80 9.83 -11.22
N TRP A 59 -9.99 10.19 -10.22
CA TRP A 59 -8.90 9.34 -9.74
C TRP A 59 -9.40 7.98 -9.22
N PHE A 60 -10.52 7.94 -8.49
CA PHE A 60 -11.08 6.71 -7.95
C PHE A 60 -11.50 5.75 -9.06
N ARG A 61 -12.15 6.26 -10.12
CA ARG A 61 -12.49 5.45 -11.30
C ARG A 61 -11.25 4.86 -11.98
N GLU A 62 -10.16 5.63 -12.08
CA GLU A 62 -8.90 5.14 -12.66
C GLU A 62 -8.28 4.02 -11.83
N VAL A 63 -8.22 4.17 -10.51
CA VAL A 63 -7.63 3.16 -9.61
C VAL A 63 -8.56 1.98 -9.30
N SER A 64 -9.83 2.06 -9.70
CA SER A 64 -10.80 0.96 -9.60
C SER A 64 -10.60 -0.08 -10.71
N SER A 65 -9.38 -0.60 -10.80
CA SER A 65 -8.95 -1.58 -11.81
C SER A 65 -8.06 -2.66 -11.17
N PRO A 66 -7.93 -3.85 -11.77
CA PRO A 66 -7.03 -4.89 -11.28
C PRO A 66 -5.56 -4.52 -11.25
N LEU A 67 -5.19 -3.39 -11.83
CA LEU A 67 -3.83 -2.88 -11.92
C LEU A 67 -3.48 -1.87 -10.82
N HIS A 68 -4.41 -1.59 -9.89
CA HIS A 68 -4.15 -0.66 -8.79
C HIS A 68 -4.72 -1.19 -7.46
N TYR A 69 -3.85 -1.21 -6.45
CA TYR A 69 -4.13 -1.66 -5.09
C TYR A 69 -3.90 -0.47 -4.16
N ILE A 70 -4.99 0.24 -3.90
CA ILE A 70 -5.04 1.26 -2.86
C ILE A 70 -5.52 0.55 -1.60
N LEU A 71 -4.68 0.44 -0.59
CA LEU A 71 -4.92 -0.38 0.60
C LEU A 71 -5.08 0.53 1.82
N ILE A 72 -6.28 0.60 2.37
CA ILE A 72 -6.60 1.23 3.65
C ILE A 72 -5.82 0.53 4.76
N ILE A 73 -5.12 1.31 5.58
CA ILE A 73 -4.44 0.85 6.78
C ILE A 73 -5.42 0.95 7.94
N HIS A 74 -5.84 -0.21 8.44
CA HIS A 74 -6.70 -0.33 9.61
C HIS A 74 -5.89 -0.79 10.83
N TYR A 75 -5.97 -0.03 11.93
CA TYR A 75 -5.25 -0.30 13.18
C TYR A 75 -6.01 0.25 14.40
N HIS A 76 -6.25 -0.60 15.42
CA HIS A 76 -7.05 -0.28 16.62
C HIS A 76 -8.37 0.42 16.30
N ASP A 77 -9.21 -0.22 15.49
CA ASP A 77 -10.56 0.23 15.12
C ASP A 77 -10.59 1.59 14.37
N ARG A 78 -9.44 2.00 13.81
CA ARG A 78 -9.30 3.24 13.04
C ARG A 78 -8.65 2.98 11.70
N ASP A 79 -9.15 3.69 10.69
CA ASP A 79 -8.51 3.81 9.38
C ASP A 79 -7.58 5.03 9.40
N VAL A 80 -6.28 4.80 9.26
CA VAL A 80 -5.24 5.79 9.64
C VAL A 80 -4.43 6.31 8.46
N GLY A 81 -4.51 5.63 7.33
CA GLY A 81 -3.65 5.88 6.18
C GLY A 81 -3.94 4.93 5.03
N ILE A 82 -3.14 5.05 3.96
CA ILE A 82 -3.11 4.07 2.88
C ILE A 82 -1.69 3.67 2.50
N VAL A 83 -1.57 2.45 2.00
CA VAL A 83 -0.46 2.00 1.15
C VAL A 83 -0.96 1.87 -0.28
N ILE A 84 -0.19 2.35 -1.23
CA ILE A 84 -0.50 2.36 -2.67
C ILE A 84 0.49 1.43 -3.35
N VAL A 85 -0.01 0.48 -4.15
CA VAL A 85 0.77 -0.30 -5.11
C VAL A 85 0.00 -0.33 -6.42
N LYS A 86 0.48 0.39 -7.44
CA LYS A 86 -0.33 0.72 -8.61
C LYS A 86 0.45 0.67 -9.92
N ASP A 87 -0.26 0.63 -11.03
CA ASP A 87 0.28 0.63 -12.39
C ASP A 87 1.02 -0.68 -12.69
N PHE A 88 0.38 -1.81 -12.37
CA PHE A 88 0.83 -3.11 -12.87
C PHE A 88 0.67 -3.11 -14.40
N LEU A 89 1.78 -3.32 -15.11
CA LEU A 89 1.77 -3.43 -16.57
C LEU A 89 1.88 -4.92 -16.95
N PRO A 90 1.09 -5.42 -17.92
CA PRO A 90 1.12 -6.83 -18.32
C PRO A 90 2.50 -7.35 -18.76
N ASP A 91 3.34 -6.47 -19.30
CA ASP A 91 4.69 -6.73 -19.78
C ASP A 91 5.80 -6.35 -18.77
N ARG A 92 5.47 -5.55 -17.75
CA ARG A 92 6.42 -5.04 -16.75
C ARG A 92 5.80 -5.06 -15.35
N MET A 93 6.17 -6.06 -14.56
CA MET A 93 5.77 -6.22 -13.15
C MET A 93 6.58 -5.33 -12.21
N VAL A 94 6.66 -4.02 -12.51
CA VAL A 94 7.32 -2.99 -11.69
C VAL A 94 6.31 -1.91 -11.31
N PRO A 95 5.39 -2.18 -10.37
CA PRO A 95 4.39 -1.19 -9.96
C PRO A 95 5.02 -0.01 -9.23
N ARG A 96 4.30 1.11 -9.20
CA ARG A 96 4.61 2.24 -8.33
C ARG A 96 4.12 2.01 -6.92
N CYS A 97 4.96 2.25 -5.92
CA CYS A 97 4.59 2.15 -4.51
C CYS A 97 4.57 3.51 -3.80
N GLY A 98 3.78 3.64 -2.74
CA GLY A 98 3.75 4.82 -1.90
C GLY A 98 2.87 4.61 -0.68
N ALA A 99 2.89 5.56 0.25
CA ALA A 99 2.01 5.52 1.40
C ALA A 99 1.81 6.94 1.95
N PHE A 100 0.68 7.17 2.61
CA PHE A 100 0.51 8.32 3.48
C PHE A 100 -0.42 8.01 4.64
N ILE A 101 -0.21 8.73 5.73
CA ILE A 101 -0.91 8.57 7.00
C ILE A 101 -1.59 9.90 7.28
N TRP A 102 -2.90 9.87 7.49
CA TRP A 102 -3.70 11.07 7.79
C TRP A 102 -4.07 11.20 9.26
N ASP A 103 -3.90 10.13 10.04
CA ASP A 103 -4.07 10.16 11.49
C ASP A 103 -2.74 10.53 12.16
N GLU A 104 -2.73 11.69 12.81
CA GLU A 104 -1.53 12.28 13.43
C GLU A 104 -0.98 11.42 14.58
N ASP A 105 -1.85 10.67 15.27
CA ASP A 105 -1.47 9.78 16.37
C ASP A 105 -0.50 8.68 15.92
N TYR A 106 -0.52 8.34 14.62
CA TYR A 106 0.26 7.25 14.05
C TYR A 106 1.47 7.70 13.24
N ILE A 107 1.66 9.01 13.05
CA ILE A 107 2.86 9.56 12.42
C ILE A 107 4.07 9.30 13.32
N GLY A 108 5.17 8.81 12.71
CA GLY A 108 6.40 8.50 13.46
C GLY A 108 6.31 7.26 14.35
N THR A 109 5.18 6.53 14.31
CA THR A 109 5.04 5.24 14.99
C THR A 109 5.53 4.09 14.11
N LYS A 110 5.42 2.86 14.61
CA LYS A 110 5.70 1.64 13.82
C LYS A 110 4.65 1.33 12.76
N VAL A 111 3.44 1.89 12.87
CA VAL A 111 2.30 1.52 12.00
C VAL A 111 2.64 1.69 10.52
N PRO A 112 3.20 2.83 10.05
CA PRO A 112 3.48 3.02 8.63
C PRO A 112 4.52 2.04 8.10
N ILE A 113 5.56 1.75 8.88
CA ILE A 113 6.62 0.80 8.52
C ILE A 113 6.04 -0.61 8.41
N LEU A 114 5.24 -1.04 9.38
CA LEU A 114 4.62 -2.37 9.35
C LEU A 114 3.64 -2.50 8.17
N SER A 115 2.81 -1.48 7.90
CA SER A 115 1.90 -1.47 6.75
C SER A 115 2.62 -1.60 5.42
N ILE A 116 3.68 -0.81 5.20
CA ILE A 116 4.48 -0.89 3.97
C ILE A 116 5.17 -2.25 3.86
N LEU A 117 5.69 -2.79 4.97
CA LEU A 117 6.29 -4.12 4.96
C LEU A 117 5.30 -5.20 4.55
N ILE A 118 4.06 -5.19 5.07
CA ILE A 118 3.02 -6.17 4.69
C ILE A 118 2.77 -6.11 3.18
N ALA A 119 2.63 -4.90 2.62
CA ALA A 119 2.42 -4.70 1.19
C ALA A 119 3.64 -5.17 0.38
N LEU A 120 4.85 -4.71 0.70
CA LEU A 120 6.07 -5.11 -0.02
C LEU A 120 6.28 -6.62 0.04
N ASP A 121 6.08 -7.25 1.20
CA ASP A 121 6.24 -8.69 1.36
C ASP A 121 5.24 -9.46 0.50
N PHE A 122 3.96 -9.07 0.57
CA PHE A 122 2.93 -9.69 -0.25
C PHE A 122 3.22 -9.55 -1.74
N PHE A 123 3.56 -8.35 -2.22
CA PHE A 123 3.76 -8.14 -3.65
C PHE A 123 5.06 -8.76 -4.19
N PHE A 124 6.17 -8.70 -3.45
CA PHE A 124 7.43 -9.32 -3.87
C PHE A 124 7.44 -10.84 -3.72
N TYR A 125 6.90 -11.36 -2.63
CA TYR A 125 6.98 -12.78 -2.27
C TYR A 125 5.79 -13.59 -2.82
N ASN A 126 4.56 -13.11 -2.64
CA ASN A 126 3.36 -13.86 -3.05
C ASN A 126 2.91 -13.54 -4.48
N VAL A 127 2.89 -12.26 -4.88
CA VAL A 127 2.49 -11.84 -6.24
C VAL A 127 3.64 -12.01 -7.23
N GLY A 128 4.88 -11.80 -6.77
CA GLY A 128 6.08 -12.04 -7.56
C GLY A 128 6.50 -10.87 -8.46
N ILE A 129 6.29 -9.62 -8.04
CA ILE A 129 6.80 -8.45 -8.78
C ILE A 129 8.33 -8.49 -8.90
N SER A 130 8.88 -7.93 -9.99
CA SER A 130 10.32 -7.92 -10.23
C SER A 130 11.02 -6.70 -9.61
N GLY A 131 10.27 -5.65 -9.33
CA GLY A 131 10.73 -4.44 -8.67
C GLY A 131 9.59 -3.49 -8.33
N THR A 132 9.89 -2.34 -7.74
CA THR A 132 8.96 -1.22 -7.58
C THR A 132 9.72 0.10 -7.66
N GLU A 133 9.03 1.15 -8.10
CA GLU A 133 9.58 2.49 -8.25
C GLU A 133 8.66 3.56 -7.66
N SER A 134 9.20 4.71 -7.28
CA SER A 134 8.41 5.85 -6.81
C SER A 134 9.22 7.14 -6.84
N VAL A 135 8.62 8.21 -6.31
CA VAL A 135 9.22 9.54 -6.20
C VAL A 135 9.06 10.02 -4.77
N VAL A 136 10.12 10.59 -4.22
CA VAL A 136 10.10 11.19 -2.88
C VAL A 136 10.70 12.59 -2.93
N LEU A 137 10.04 13.54 -2.27
CA LEU A 137 10.56 14.91 -2.13
C LEU A 137 11.77 14.93 -1.21
N LYS A 138 12.78 15.74 -1.55
CA LYS A 138 13.99 15.98 -0.73
C LYS A 138 13.65 16.55 0.65
N SER A 139 12.56 17.30 0.74
CA SER A 139 12.04 17.86 2.00
C SER A 139 11.38 16.82 2.90
N ASN A 140 10.94 15.67 2.36
CA ASN A 140 10.23 14.64 3.11
C ASN A 140 11.22 13.69 3.82
N SER A 141 11.90 14.22 4.84
CA SER A 141 12.93 13.49 5.59
C SER A 141 12.43 12.18 6.23
N ALA A 142 11.15 12.12 6.62
CA ALA A 142 10.53 10.91 7.16
C ALA A 142 10.44 9.81 6.10
N ALA A 143 9.95 10.13 4.89
CA ALA A 143 9.90 9.18 3.80
C ALA A 143 11.30 8.76 3.33
N ILE A 144 12.28 9.67 3.31
CA ILE A 144 13.67 9.32 2.96
C ILE A 144 14.22 8.27 3.94
N LYS A 145 14.14 8.51 5.25
CA LYS A 145 14.61 7.56 6.27
C LYS A 145 13.90 6.21 6.18
N MET A 146 12.60 6.23 5.93
CA MET A 146 11.80 5.02 5.78
C MET A 146 12.20 4.22 4.54
N ASN A 147 12.34 4.86 3.39
CA ASN A 147 12.77 4.20 2.15
C ASN A 147 14.21 3.65 2.26
N GLN A 148 15.12 4.37 2.92
CA GLN A 148 16.45 3.85 3.26
C GLN A 148 16.38 2.62 4.17
N PHE A 149 15.50 2.63 5.19
CA PHE A 149 15.31 1.49 6.08
C PHE A 149 14.85 0.23 5.34
N PHE A 150 14.00 0.37 4.32
CA PHE A 150 13.58 -0.74 3.46
C PHE A 150 14.66 -1.19 2.46
N GLY A 151 15.65 -0.33 2.16
CA GLY A 151 16.72 -0.60 1.22
C GLY A 151 16.45 -0.12 -0.20
N PHE A 152 15.63 0.93 -0.37
CA PHE A 152 15.46 1.57 -1.67
C PHE A 152 16.75 2.26 -2.11
N GLU A 153 17.04 2.16 -3.40
CA GLU A 153 18.06 2.95 -4.07
C GLU A 153 17.48 4.32 -4.46
N PHE A 154 18.32 5.35 -4.43
CA PHE A 154 17.93 6.72 -4.72
C PHE A 154 18.74 7.25 -5.89
N THR A 155 18.05 7.87 -6.85
CA THR A 155 18.68 8.60 -7.95
C THR A 155 18.09 10.00 -8.04
N GLU A 156 18.93 10.97 -8.37
CA GLU A 156 18.48 12.35 -8.58
C GLU A 156 17.45 12.38 -9.72
N ARG A 157 16.30 13.01 -9.46
CA ARG A 157 15.24 13.22 -10.45
C ARG A 157 15.26 14.66 -10.93
N ASP A 158 15.22 15.59 -9.97
CA ASP A 158 15.22 17.03 -10.19
C ASP A 158 15.71 17.78 -8.92
N SER A 159 15.59 19.10 -8.90
CA SER A 159 16.04 19.92 -7.76
C SER A 159 15.27 19.65 -6.47
N GLU A 160 14.04 19.13 -6.54
CA GLU A 160 13.16 18.95 -5.39
C GLU A 160 12.95 17.49 -4.98
N SER A 161 13.32 16.51 -5.81
CA SER A 161 12.94 15.12 -5.60
C SER A 161 13.96 14.08 -6.06
N TYR A 162 13.82 12.88 -5.51
CA TYR A 162 14.52 11.67 -5.91
C TYR A 162 13.56 10.71 -6.59
N ASN A 163 14.06 9.97 -7.59
CA ASN A 163 13.48 8.68 -7.96
C ASN A 163 13.98 7.65 -6.96
N ILE A 164 13.09 6.77 -6.51
CA ILE A 164 13.45 5.63 -5.66
C ILE A 164 13.05 4.33 -6.34
N THR A 165 13.92 3.33 -6.25
CA THR A 165 13.71 2.01 -6.86
C THR A 165 14.13 0.89 -5.92
N MET A 166 13.48 -0.25 -6.05
CA MET A 166 13.85 -1.48 -5.36
C MET A 166 13.57 -2.68 -6.27
N ASP A 167 14.56 -3.52 -6.52
CA ASP A 167 14.37 -4.77 -7.23
C ASP A 167 14.08 -5.94 -6.26
N LYS A 168 13.59 -7.05 -6.82
CA LYS A 168 13.27 -8.25 -6.05
C LYS A 168 14.49 -8.78 -5.30
N LYS A 169 15.68 -8.73 -5.90
CA LYS A 169 16.91 -9.24 -5.30
C LYS A 169 17.24 -8.48 -4.01
N THR A 170 17.18 -7.15 -4.05
CA THR A 170 17.44 -6.25 -2.93
C THR A 170 16.41 -6.43 -1.83
N TYR A 171 15.13 -6.55 -2.19
CA TYR A 171 14.08 -6.86 -1.22
C TYR A 171 14.35 -8.19 -0.51
N MET A 172 14.61 -9.27 -1.27
CA MET A 172 14.85 -10.60 -0.70
C MET A 172 16.09 -10.63 0.20
N ALA A 173 17.15 -9.90 -0.14
CA ALA A 173 18.35 -9.79 0.71
C ALA A 173 18.07 -9.08 2.05
N ASN A 174 17.05 -8.21 2.12
CA ASN A 174 16.66 -7.50 3.33
C ASN A 174 15.49 -8.14 4.09
N ARG A 175 14.75 -9.04 3.44
CA ARG A 175 13.47 -9.56 3.90
C ARG A 175 13.51 -10.12 5.32
N ASP A 176 14.50 -10.96 5.62
CA ASP A 176 14.59 -11.60 6.94
C ASP A 176 14.83 -10.58 8.06
N ARG A 177 15.66 -9.56 7.82
CA ARG A 177 15.88 -8.47 8.78
C ARG A 177 14.59 -7.67 9.00
N LEU A 178 13.87 -7.35 7.94
CA LEU A 178 12.62 -6.59 7.99
C LEU A 178 11.52 -7.38 8.73
N ARG A 179 11.38 -8.68 8.43
CA ARG A 179 10.44 -9.56 9.14
C ARG A 179 10.83 -9.73 10.60
N ALA A 180 12.12 -9.90 10.92
CA ALA A 180 12.57 -9.98 12.30
C ALA A 180 12.26 -8.70 13.10
N PHE A 181 12.41 -7.52 12.48
CA PHE A 181 11.96 -6.26 13.06
C PHE A 181 10.45 -6.27 13.34
N ALA A 182 9.64 -6.67 12.36
CA ALA A 182 8.19 -6.70 12.50
C ALA A 182 7.69 -7.72 13.53
N CYS A 183 8.28 -8.90 13.59
CA CYS A 183 7.97 -9.93 14.59
C CYS A 183 8.25 -9.45 16.02
N ARG A 184 9.33 -8.67 16.25
CA ARG A 184 9.59 -8.04 17.55
C ARG A 184 8.58 -6.94 17.90
N ALA A 185 8.00 -6.31 16.88
CA ALA A 185 7.03 -5.25 17.04
C ALA A 185 5.58 -5.76 17.21
N ALA A 186 5.29 -6.98 16.74
CA ALA A 186 4.01 -7.66 16.92
C ALA A 186 3.77 -8.03 18.39
N LYS A 187 2.53 -7.96 18.86
CA LYS A 187 2.21 -8.25 20.27
C LYS A 187 2.04 -9.73 20.51
N LYS A 188 1.56 -10.46 19.49
CA LYS A 188 1.26 -11.89 19.60
C LYS A 188 1.90 -12.68 18.46
N ARG A 189 2.13 -13.98 18.69
CA ARG A 189 2.82 -14.84 17.71
C ARG A 189 1.92 -15.14 16.50
N GLU A 190 0.64 -15.33 16.73
CA GLU A 190 -0.38 -15.53 15.70
C GLU A 190 -0.58 -14.33 14.77
N GLU A 191 -0.12 -13.14 15.18
CA GLU A 191 -0.11 -11.94 14.33
C GLU A 191 1.06 -11.98 13.32
N GLN A 192 2.05 -12.86 13.47
CA GLN A 192 3.24 -12.87 12.61
C GLN A 192 3.01 -13.57 11.26
N GLU A 193 1.94 -14.35 11.14
CA GLU A 193 1.56 -15.05 9.91
C GLU A 193 0.62 -14.17 9.08
N LEU A 194 0.88 -14.09 7.78
CA LEU A 194 0.04 -13.34 6.86
C LEU A 194 -1.28 -14.09 6.65
N LYS A 195 -2.39 -13.43 6.94
CA LYS A 195 -3.73 -13.89 6.58
C LYS A 195 -4.23 -13.10 5.38
N ILE A 196 -4.68 -13.81 4.35
CA ILE A 196 -5.23 -13.23 3.12
C ILE A 196 -6.73 -13.53 3.11
N GLY A 197 -7.57 -12.51 2.90
CA GLY A 197 -9.02 -12.64 2.81
C GLY A 197 -9.62 -11.81 1.67
N GLY A 198 -10.94 -11.92 1.50
CA GLY A 198 -11.71 -11.34 0.40
C GLY A 198 -12.19 -12.40 -0.60
N THR A 199 -12.95 -11.97 -1.61
CA THR A 199 -13.52 -12.86 -2.63
C THR A 199 -12.82 -12.73 -3.97
N LYS A 200 -12.82 -13.81 -4.75
CA LYS A 200 -12.32 -13.80 -6.13
C LYS A 200 -13.14 -12.83 -6.96
N SER A 201 -12.47 -12.01 -7.76
CA SER A 201 -13.12 -10.94 -8.52
C SER A 201 -12.29 -10.55 -9.74
N ALA A 202 -12.96 -10.03 -10.77
CA ALA A 202 -12.31 -9.38 -11.92
C ALA A 202 -11.48 -8.16 -11.52
N LEU A 203 -11.73 -7.61 -10.32
CA LEU A 203 -10.92 -6.54 -9.77
C LEU A 203 -9.55 -7.01 -9.28
N ASN A 204 -9.27 -8.30 -9.15
CA ASN A 204 -7.97 -8.78 -8.68
C ASN A 204 -7.12 -9.30 -9.83
N LEU A 205 -5.80 -9.19 -9.70
CA LEU A 205 -4.86 -9.89 -10.59
C LEU A 205 -5.11 -11.41 -10.51
N PRO A 206 -4.93 -12.16 -11.60
CA PRO A 206 -5.11 -13.62 -11.60
C PRO A 206 -4.33 -14.34 -10.50
N VAL A 207 -3.08 -13.92 -10.25
CA VAL A 207 -2.26 -14.47 -9.16
C VAL A 207 -2.86 -14.18 -7.79
N ILE A 208 -3.47 -13.03 -7.57
CA ILE A 208 -4.13 -12.72 -6.28
C ILE A 208 -5.41 -13.55 -6.12
N ASN A 209 -6.21 -13.72 -7.18
CA ASN A 209 -7.36 -14.64 -7.15
C ASN A 209 -6.97 -16.08 -6.78
N SER A 210 -5.77 -16.53 -7.15
CA SER A 210 -5.26 -17.86 -6.77
C SER A 210 -4.86 -17.99 -5.29
N LEU A 211 -4.65 -16.87 -4.60
CA LEU A 211 -4.28 -16.81 -3.17
C LEU A 211 -5.50 -16.60 -2.25
N LEU A 212 -6.63 -16.20 -2.82
CA LEU A 212 -7.86 -15.97 -2.08
C LEU A 212 -8.58 -17.29 -1.75
N PRO A 213 -9.31 -17.34 -0.62
CA PRO A 213 -10.11 -18.51 -0.27
C PRO A 213 -11.11 -18.88 -1.38
N GLY A 214 -11.46 -20.17 -1.38
CA GLY A 214 -12.36 -20.81 -2.36
C GLY A 214 -13.78 -20.32 -2.26
#